data_AF-F0FXB6-F1
#
_entry.id   AF-F0FXB6-F1
#
_cell.length_a   1.000
_cell.length_b   1.000
_cell.length_c   1.000
_cell.angle_alpha   90.00
_cell.angle_beta   90.00
_cell.angle_gamma   90.00
#
_symmetry.space_group_name_H-M   'P 1'
#
loop_
_entity.id
_entity.type
_entity.pdbx_description
1 polymer ?
#
loop_
_entity_poly.entity_id
_entity_poly.type
_entity_poly.pdbx_seq_one_letter_code
_entity_poly.pdbx_strand_id
1 'polypeptide(L)' 'QALSRELTIVPYVRAMFSTGHDAANRAVFRAEDAENLDLVGLALHGPKKAVDKAVKGLALHA' A
#
# COMPACT_ATOMS: atom_id res chain seq x y z
N GLN A 1 3.18 -6.57 10.04
CA GLN A 1 2.04 -7.52 10.19
C GLN A 1 1.59 -8.13 8.87
N ALA A 2 1.52 -7.39 7.75
CA ALA A 2 1.13 -7.95 6.44
C ALA A 2 2.29 -8.68 5.71
N LEU A 3 3.52 -8.12 5.74
CA LEU A 3 4.72 -8.75 5.14
C LEU A 3 5.03 -10.14 5.71
N SER A 4 4.65 -10.39 6.97
CA SER A 4 4.87 -11.66 7.68
C SER A 4 3.75 -12.68 7.46
N ARG A 5 2.83 -12.46 6.51
CA ARG A 5 1.60 -13.25 6.33
C ARG A 5 1.33 -13.64 4.88
N GLU A 6 2.36 -13.68 4.04
CA GLU A 6 2.24 -14.01 2.61
C GLU A 6 1.24 -13.12 1.87
N LEU A 7 1.05 -11.89 2.34
CA LEU A 7 0.21 -10.90 1.67
C LEU A 7 1.06 -10.14 0.67
N THR A 8 0.60 -10.10 -0.58
CA THR A 8 1.07 -9.12 -1.55
C THR A 8 0.51 -7.76 -1.15
N ILE A 9 1.39 -6.80 -0.96
CA ILE A 9 1.05 -5.44 -0.58
C ILE A 9 1.33 -4.53 -1.77
N VAL A 10 0.36 -3.69 -2.12
CA VAL A 10 0.51 -2.68 -3.16
C VAL A 10 0.25 -1.31 -2.52
N PRO A 11 1.31 -0.57 -2.14
CA PRO A 11 1.18 0.76 -1.56
C PRO A 11 0.96 1.82 -2.64
N TYR A 12 0.25 2.89 -2.27
CA TYR A 12 0.13 4.11 -3.06
C TYR A 12 0.50 5.31 -2.17
N VAL A 13 1.46 6.12 -2.62
CA VAL A 13 1.95 7.29 -1.89
C VAL A 13 1.50 8.57 -2.56
N ARG A 14 1.38 9.66 -1.79
CA ARG A 14 0.90 10.95 -2.30
C ARG A 14 1.68 11.44 -3.52
N ALA A 15 3.00 11.26 -3.56
CA ALA A 15 3.84 11.70 -4.66
C ALA A 15 3.44 11.08 -6.03
N MET A 16 2.83 9.89 -6.05
CA MET A 16 2.36 9.27 -7.29
C MET A 16 1.27 10.08 -8.00
N PHE A 17 0.48 10.90 -7.27
CA PHE A 17 -0.50 11.79 -7.90
C PHE A 17 0.13 12.86 -8.80
N SER A 18 1.43 13.14 -8.65
CA SER A 18 2.15 14.13 -9.47
C SER A 18 2.63 13.57 -10.81
N THR A 19 2.46 12.27 -11.07
CA THR A 19 2.96 11.61 -12.29
C THR A 19 1.83 10.90 -13.04
N GLY A 20 2.02 10.70 -14.35
CA GLY A 20 0.98 10.13 -15.23
C GLY A 20 1.24 8.70 -15.70
N HIS A 21 2.36 8.08 -15.33
CA HIS A 21 2.72 6.74 -15.82
C HIS A 21 3.48 5.92 -14.79
N ASP A 22 3.34 4.61 -14.92
CA ASP A 22 3.81 3.62 -13.96
C ASP A 22 5.34 3.68 -13.70
N ALA A 23 6.17 3.91 -14.73
CA ALA A 23 7.60 4.07 -14.54
C ALA A 23 7.97 5.28 -13.65
N ALA A 24 7.24 6.41 -13.77
CA ALA A 24 7.45 7.59 -12.93
C ALA A 24 6.89 7.36 -11.53
N ASN A 25 5.72 6.73 -11.39
CA ASN A 25 5.15 6.35 -10.09
C ASN A 25 6.13 5.50 -9.28
N ARG A 26 6.77 4.51 -9.91
CA ARG A 26 7.81 3.71 -9.26
C ARG A 26 9.07 4.50 -8.92
N ALA A 27 9.43 5.49 -9.73
CA ALA A 27 10.60 6.33 -9.45
C ALA A 27 10.35 7.22 -8.22
N VAL A 28 9.22 7.91 -8.17
CA VAL A 28 8.87 8.76 -7.01
C VAL A 28 8.65 7.94 -5.75
N PHE A 29 8.04 6.76 -5.85
CA PHE A 29 7.90 5.85 -4.70
C PHE A 29 9.25 5.40 -4.12
N ARG A 30 10.24 5.10 -4.98
CA ARG A 30 11.58 4.70 -4.52
C ARG A 30 12.41 5.84 -3.97
N ALA A 31 12.05 7.09 -4.27
CA ALA A 31 12.74 8.27 -3.77
C ALA A 31 12.24 8.72 -2.39
N GLU A 32 11.09 8.23 -1.95
CA GLU A 32 10.51 8.51 -0.63
C GLU A 32 11.32 7.85 0.50
N ASP A 33 11.17 8.40 1.71
CA ASP A 33 11.70 7.78 2.93
C ASP A 33 10.85 6.55 3.30
N ALA A 34 11.46 5.37 3.26
CA ALA A 34 10.78 4.11 3.56
C ALA A 34 10.26 4.05 5.01
N GLU A 35 10.87 4.79 5.94
CA GLU A 35 10.44 4.85 7.35
C GLU A 35 9.30 5.86 7.56
N ASN A 36 9.04 6.73 6.59
CA ASN A 36 8.08 7.83 6.72
C ASN A 36 7.31 8.10 5.42
N LEU A 37 6.74 7.04 4.84
CA LEU A 37 5.95 7.12 3.62
C LEU A 37 4.64 7.90 3.84
N ASP A 38 4.36 8.90 3.00
CA ASP A 38 3.04 9.54 2.91
C ASP A 38 2.05 8.62 2.16
N LEU A 39 1.63 7.54 2.84
CA LEU A 39 0.68 6.55 2.32
C LEU A 39 -0.73 7.13 2.23
N VAL A 40 -1.29 7.07 1.03
CA VAL A 40 -2.66 7.52 0.74
C VAL A 40 -3.57 6.38 0.28
N GLY A 41 -3.01 5.19 0.03
CA GLY A 41 -3.77 4.00 -0.31
C GLY A 41 -2.95 2.73 -0.12
N LEU A 42 -3.65 1.62 0.15
CA LEU A 42 -3.03 0.31 0.32
C LEU A 42 -3.96 -0.78 -0.21
N ALA A 43 -3.46 -1.62 -1.12
CA ALA A 43 -4.14 -2.85 -1.51
C ALA A 43 -3.42 -4.06 -0.90
N LEU A 44 -4.21 -5.04 -0.48
CA LEU A 44 -3.74 -6.30 0.08
C LEU A 44 -4.35 -7.46 -0.71
N HIS A 45 -3.53 -8.43 -1.10
CA HIS A 45 -3.98 -9.64 -1.78
C HIS A 45 -3.34 -10.88 -1.16
N GLY A 46 -4.14 -11.91 -0.91
CA GLY A 46 -3.69 -13.16 -0.31
C GLY A 46 -4.81 -13.91 0.41
N PRO A 47 -4.48 -14.88 1.28
CA PRO A 47 -5.47 -15.70 1.96
C PRO A 47 -6.47 -14.88 2.77
N LYS A 48 -7.77 -15.17 2.64
CA LYS A 48 -8.86 -14.42 3.30
C LYS A 48 -8.61 -14.15 4.79
N LYS A 49 -8.26 -15.19 5.56
CA LYS A 49 -8.02 -15.05 7.02
C LYS A 49 -6.86 -14.08 7.32
N ALA A 50 -5.82 -14.07 6.49
CA ALA A 50 -4.68 -13.19 6.66
C ALA A 50 -5.07 -11.74 6.35
N VAL A 51 -5.83 -11.52 5.27
CA VAL A 51 -6.40 -10.21 4.90
C VAL A 51 -7.34 -9.69 5.99
N ASP A 52 -8.34 -10.47 6.39
CA ASP A 52 -9.32 -10.11 7.43
C ASP A 52 -8.62 -9.69 8.73
N LYS A 53 -7.56 -10.41 9.13
CA LYS A 53 -6.78 -10.09 10.32
C LYS A 53 -5.83 -8.90 10.10
N ALA A 54 -5.45 -8.56 8.88
CA ALA A 54 -4.62 -7.40 8.55
C ALA A 54 -5.43 -6.10 8.53
N VAL A 55 -6.68 -6.14 8.05
CA VAL A 55 -7.58 -4.97 7.98
C VAL A 55 -8.51 -4.84 9.20
N LYS A 56 -8.34 -5.70 10.21
CA LYS A 56 -9.18 -5.72 11.41
C LYS A 56 -9.17 -4.34 12.10
N GLY A 57 -10.36 -3.78 12.30
CA GLY A 57 -10.55 -2.48 12.96
C GLY A 57 -10.72 -1.31 11.99
N LEU A 58 -10.48 -1.51 10.69
CA LEU A 58 -10.84 -0.54 9.66
C LEU A 58 -12.34 -0.60 9.36
N ALA A 59 -12.93 0.54 9.06
CA ALA A 59 -14.29 0.62 8.55
C ALA A 59 -14.32 0.38 7.04
N LEU A 60 -15.42 -0.17 6.54
CA LEU A 60 -15.67 -0.20 5.10
C LEU A 60 -16.00 1.22 4.62
N HIS A 61 -15.55 1.54 3.41
CA HIS A 61 -15.95 2.77 2.73
C HIS A 61 -17.47 2.74 2.46
N ALA A 62 -18.14 3.88 2.65
CA ALA A 62 -19.57 4.04 2.39
C ALA A 62 -19.88 4.13 0.90
#